data_AF-A0A7Y8MI28-F1
#
_entry.id   AF-A0A7Y8MI28-F1
#
_cell.length_a   1.000
_cell.length_b   1.000
_cell.length_c   1.000
_cell.angle_alpha   90.00
_cell.angle_beta   90.00
_cell.angle_gamma   90.00
#
_symmetry.space_group_name_H-M   'P 1'
#
loop_
_entity.id
_entity.type
_entity.pdbx_description
1 polymer ?
#
loop_
_entity_poly.entity_id
_entity_poly.type
_entity_poly.pdbx_seq_one_letter_code
_entity_poly.pdbx_strand_id
1 'polypeptide(L)'
;MSNSSAQAIVRFWREAGADAWFAKDEAFDEAIRTRFEALHHAAARGACADWEESAEGALALLLLLDQFPRNLYRGSAHAFAADPLARAIAARAIAR
;
A
#
# COMPACT_ATOMS: atom_id res chain seq x y z
N MET A 1 19.06 -6.73 3.09
CA MET A 1 18.83 -5.96 1.85
C MET A 1 17.32 -5.79 1.70
N SER A 2 16.82 -4.58 1.98
CA SER A 2 15.38 -4.29 2.05
C SER A 2 14.75 -4.41 0.65
N ASN A 3 13.82 -5.35 0.47
CA ASN A 3 13.14 -5.57 -0.79
C ASN A 3 11.95 -4.61 -0.90
N SER A 4 12.24 -3.31 -1.07
CA SER A 4 11.27 -2.21 -1.09
C SER A 4 10.75 -1.87 -2.49
N SER A 5 10.78 -2.82 -3.44
CA SER A 5 10.29 -2.62 -4.81
C SER A 5 8.76 -2.81 -4.91
N ALA A 6 8.15 -2.21 -5.92
CA ALA A 6 6.72 -2.40 -6.23
C ALA A 6 6.33 -3.89 -6.29
N GLN A 7 7.14 -4.70 -6.98
CA GLN A 7 6.93 -6.14 -7.09
C GLN A 7 6.97 -6.86 -5.75
N ALA A 8 7.86 -6.45 -4.83
CA ALA A 8 7.95 -7.08 -3.51
C ALA A 8 6.69 -6.81 -2.67
N ILE A 9 6.09 -5.62 -2.80
CA ILE A 9 4.82 -5.27 -2.14
C ILE A 9 3.67 -6.11 -2.70
N VAL A 10 3.55 -6.14 -4.04
CA VAL A 10 2.49 -6.89 -4.71
C VAL A 10 2.61 -8.39 -4.42
N ARG A 11 3.83 -8.93 -4.41
CA ARG A 11 4.10 -10.32 -4.02
C ARG A 11 3.68 -10.59 -2.59
N PHE A 12 4.13 -9.78 -1.63
CA PHE A 12 3.74 -9.92 -0.22
C PHE A 12 2.22 -9.94 -0.05
N TRP A 13 1.52 -9.02 -0.71
CA TRP A 13 0.07 -8.95 -0.64
C TRP A 13 -0.61 -10.19 -1.22
N ARG A 14 -0.15 -10.65 -2.39
CA ARG A 14 -0.68 -11.87 -3.04
C ARG A 14 -0.43 -13.13 -2.22
N GLU A 15 0.76 -13.26 -1.63
CA GLU A 15 1.13 -14.40 -0.78
C GLU A 15 0.31 -14.44 0.52
N ALA A 16 -0.08 -13.29 1.08
CA ALA A 16 -0.95 -13.22 2.25
C ALA A 16 -2.36 -13.74 1.95
N GLY A 17 -2.87 -13.46 0.74
CA GLY A 17 -4.17 -13.95 0.28
C GLY A 17 -5.38 -13.28 0.92
N ALA A 18 -6.56 -13.54 0.34
CA ALA A 18 -7.81 -12.86 0.69
C ALA A 18 -8.19 -12.99 2.18
N ASP A 19 -7.91 -14.12 2.80
CA ASP A 19 -8.21 -14.36 4.22
C ASP A 19 -7.51 -13.34 5.12
N ALA A 20 -6.25 -13.01 4.82
CA ALA A 20 -5.48 -12.00 5.55
C ALA A 20 -5.91 -10.56 5.23
N TRP A 21 -6.38 -10.29 4.00
CA TRP A 21 -6.76 -8.94 3.58
C TRP A 21 -7.99 -8.41 4.33
N PHE A 22 -8.94 -9.29 4.64
CA PHE A 22 -10.23 -8.92 5.23
C PHE A 22 -10.32 -9.20 6.74
N ALA A 23 -9.38 -9.98 7.28
CA ALA A 23 -9.30 -10.23 8.71
C ALA A 23 -8.61 -9.08 9.46
N LYS A 24 -9.02 -8.88 10.72
CA LYS A 24 -8.17 -8.19 11.68
C LYS A 24 -7.19 -9.20 12.26
N ASP A 25 -5.93 -9.10 11.85
CA ASP A 25 -4.83 -9.94 12.31
C ASP A 25 -3.66 -9.04 12.75
N GLU A 26 -3.37 -9.04 14.04
CA GLU A 26 -2.32 -8.19 14.63
C GLU A 26 -0.91 -8.58 14.15
N ALA A 27 -0.68 -9.87 13.87
CA ALA A 27 0.60 -10.32 13.35
C ALA A 27 0.80 -9.86 11.90
N PHE A 28 -0.27 -9.87 11.10
CA PHE A 28 -0.22 -9.33 9.74
C PHE A 28 -0.06 -7.80 9.73
N ASP A 29 -0.75 -7.10 10.61
CA ASP A 29 -0.60 -5.65 10.77
C ASP A 29 0.83 -5.28 11.16
N GLU A 30 1.44 -6.02 12.08
CA GLU A 30 2.84 -5.80 12.49
C GLU A 30 3.83 -6.13 11.36
N ALA A 31 3.55 -7.18 10.57
CA ALA A 31 4.35 -7.48 9.39
C ALA A 31 4.30 -6.34 8.36
N ILE A 32 3.12 -5.74 8.13
CA ILE A 32 2.98 -4.55 7.27
C ILE A 32 3.75 -3.38 7.86
N ARG A 33 3.62 -3.13 9.17
CA ARG A 33 4.32 -2.06 9.88
C ARG A 33 5.82 -2.15 9.71
N THR A 34 6.40 -3.26 10.14
CA THR A 34 7.84 -3.49 10.14
C THR A 34 8.43 -3.39 8.73
N ARG A 35 7.71 -3.82 7.69
CA ARG A 35 8.24 -3.89 6.32
C ARG A 35 7.97 -2.64 5.49
N PHE A 36 6.84 -1.97 5.69
CA PHE A 36 6.30 -1.03 4.70
C PHE A 36 5.85 0.31 5.26
N GLU A 37 5.82 0.56 6.58
CA GLU A 37 5.38 1.86 7.12
C GLU A 37 6.23 3.03 6.62
N ALA A 38 7.56 2.88 6.62
CA ALA A 38 8.47 3.89 6.08
C ALA A 38 8.20 4.19 4.59
N LEU A 39 7.84 3.16 3.83
CA LEU A 39 7.56 3.26 2.40
C LEU A 39 6.16 3.84 2.12
N HIS A 40 5.16 3.54 2.97
CA HIS A 40 3.87 4.24 2.97
C HIS A 40 4.10 5.74 3.13
N HIS A 41 4.91 6.17 4.10
CA HIS A 41 5.22 7.58 4.29
C HIS A 41 5.99 8.19 3.10
N ALA A 42 6.89 7.44 2.47
CA ALA A 42 7.60 7.91 1.27
C ALA A 42 6.65 8.09 0.08
N ALA A 43 5.76 7.12 -0.17
CA ALA A 43 4.74 7.20 -1.21
C ALA A 43 3.76 8.36 -0.96
N ALA A 44 3.34 8.58 0.30
CA ALA A 44 2.48 9.70 0.68
C ALA A 44 3.13 11.08 0.43
N ARG A 45 4.47 11.15 0.39
CA ARG A 45 5.23 12.35 -0.01
C ARG A 45 5.54 12.43 -1.51
N GLY A 46 5.04 11.49 -2.32
CA GLY A 46 5.26 11.44 -3.77
C GLY A 46 6.60 10.85 -4.21
N ALA A 47 7.37 10.24 -3.31
CA ALA A 47 8.72 9.72 -3.65
C ALA A 47 8.71 8.46 -4.55
N CYS A 48 7.54 7.90 -4.85
CA CYS A 48 7.35 6.71 -5.69
C CYS A 48 6.42 6.98 -6.89
N ALA A 49 6.31 8.24 -7.32
CA ALA A 49 5.37 8.64 -8.39
C ALA A 49 5.67 7.96 -9.74
N ASP A 50 6.93 7.64 -10.01
CA ASP A 50 7.39 6.91 -11.18
C ASP A 50 6.78 5.50 -11.29
N TRP A 51 6.35 4.91 -10.17
CA TRP A 51 5.74 3.58 -10.18
C TRP A 51 4.38 3.56 -10.90
N GLU A 52 3.72 4.72 -11.03
CA GLU A 52 2.49 4.81 -11.81
C GLU A 52 2.68 4.40 -13.27
N GLU A 53 3.91 4.40 -13.81
CA GLU A 53 4.22 4.04 -15.21
C GLU A 53 3.91 2.58 -15.58
N SER A 54 3.63 1.71 -14.60
CA SER A 54 3.27 0.31 -14.84
C SER A 54 2.04 -0.12 -14.05
N ALA A 55 1.31 -1.13 -14.55
CA ALA A 55 0.15 -1.67 -13.83
C ALA A 55 0.53 -2.25 -12.45
N GLU A 56 1.68 -2.93 -12.34
CA GLU A 56 2.16 -3.49 -11.07
C GLU A 56 2.59 -2.38 -10.09
N GLY A 57 3.26 -1.34 -10.58
CA GLY A 57 3.64 -0.19 -9.75
C GLY A 57 2.44 0.64 -9.28
N ALA A 58 1.45 0.86 -10.13
CA ALA A 58 0.19 1.48 -9.74
C ALA A 58 -0.52 0.65 -8.64
N LEU A 59 -0.58 -0.68 -8.78
CA LEU A 59 -1.13 -1.54 -7.73
C LEU A 59 -0.34 -1.42 -6.42
N ALA A 60 0.99 -1.43 -6.47
CA ALA A 60 1.82 -1.25 -5.29
C ALA A 60 1.55 0.08 -4.56
N LEU A 61 1.36 1.17 -5.31
CA LEU A 61 0.98 2.46 -4.76
C LEU A 61 -0.39 2.41 -4.08
N LEU A 62 -1.39 1.76 -4.68
CA LEU A 62 -2.70 1.58 -4.06
C LEU A 62 -2.60 0.75 -2.77
N LEU A 63 -1.76 -0.28 -2.75
CA LEU A 63 -1.53 -1.05 -1.52
C LEU A 63 -0.91 -0.17 -0.44
N LEU A 64 0.11 0.62 -0.77
CA LEU A 64 0.76 1.53 0.19
C LEU A 64 -0.16 2.65 0.68
N LEU A 65 -1.08 3.15 -0.15
CA LEU A 65 -1.83 4.38 0.13
C LEU A 65 -3.29 4.16 0.51
N ASP A 66 -3.87 3.01 0.20
CA ASP A 66 -5.26 2.66 0.52
C ASP A 66 -5.32 1.44 1.44
N GLN A 67 -4.71 0.31 1.08
CA GLN A 67 -4.84 -0.91 1.87
C GLN A 67 -4.03 -0.86 3.18
N PHE A 68 -2.72 -0.61 3.10
CA PHE A 68 -1.84 -0.66 4.27
C PHE A 68 -2.21 0.35 5.35
N PRO A 69 -2.64 1.59 5.08
CA PRO A 69 -3.10 2.51 6.12
C PRO A 69 -4.26 1.96 6.97
N ARG A 70 -5.13 1.13 6.37
CA ARG A 70 -6.24 0.46 7.08
C ARG A 70 -5.77 -0.63 8.03
N ASN A 71 -4.61 -1.24 7.76
CA ASN A 71 -3.91 -2.15 8.68
C ASN A 71 -3.07 -1.38 9.72
N LEU A 72 -2.27 -0.40 9.27
CA LEU A 72 -1.33 0.36 10.10
C LEU A 72 -2.01 1.24 11.15
N TYR A 73 -3.17 1.80 10.84
CA TYR A 73 -3.76 2.88 11.65
C TYR A 73 -5.21 2.62 12.03
N ARG A 74 -5.55 1.35 12.29
CA ARG A 74 -6.91 0.90 12.67
C ARG A 74 -7.54 1.80 13.73
N GLY A 75 -8.81 2.15 13.51
CA GLY A 75 -9.59 2.95 14.46
C GLY A 75 -9.17 4.42 14.54
N SER A 76 -8.35 4.93 13.61
CA SER A 76 -7.92 6.33 13.59
C SER A 76 -8.15 6.99 12.23
N ALA A 77 -8.20 8.33 12.23
CA ALA A 77 -8.33 9.12 11.01
C ALA A 77 -7.15 8.94 10.04
N HIS A 78 -5.97 8.52 10.54
CA HIS A 78 -4.79 8.29 9.72
C HIS A 78 -5.00 7.17 8.70
N ALA A 79 -5.89 6.21 8.97
CA ALA A 79 -6.24 5.15 8.02
C ALA A 79 -6.82 5.67 6.69
N PHE A 80 -7.30 6.91 6.66
CA PHE A 80 -7.95 7.54 5.51
C PHE A 80 -7.17 8.76 4.98
N ALA A 81 -6.04 9.11 5.59
CA ALA A 81 -5.32 10.36 5.28
C ALA A 81 -4.77 10.38 3.84
N ALA A 82 -4.43 9.22 3.29
CA ALA A 82 -3.89 9.08 1.93
C ALA A 82 -4.95 8.78 0.86
N ASP A 83 -6.21 8.57 1.24
CA ASP A 83 -7.29 8.19 0.32
C ASP A 83 -7.46 9.16 -0.87
N PRO A 84 -7.34 10.50 -0.73
CA PRO A 84 -7.41 11.41 -1.88
C PRO A 84 -6.33 11.13 -2.94
N LEU A 85 -5.10 10.83 -2.51
CA LEU A 85 -4.00 10.49 -3.42
C LEU A 85 -4.22 9.12 -4.06
N ALA A 86 -4.63 8.13 -3.26
CA ALA A 86 -4.92 6.78 -3.76
C ALA A 86 -6.01 6.79 -4.85
N ARG A 87 -7.10 7.56 -4.65
CA ARG A 87 -8.15 7.73 -5.66
C ARG A 87 -7.64 8.37 -6.95
N ALA A 88 -6.79 9.39 -6.86
CA ALA A 88 -6.23 10.05 -8.03
C ALA A 88 -5.34 9.10 -8.84
N ILE A 89 -4.53 8.28 -8.16
CA ILE A 89 -3.69 7.24 -8.78
C ILE A 89 -4.58 6.17 -9.43
N ALA A 90 -5.60 5.68 -8.73
CA ALA A 90 -6.54 4.69 -9.27
C ALA A 90 -7.23 5.19 -10.55
N ALA A 91 -7.69 6.44 -10.56
CA ALA A 91 -8.30 7.04 -11.75
C ALA A 91 -7.34 7.07 -12.95
N ARG A 92 -6.08 7.45 -12.73
CA ARG A 92 -5.06 7.44 -13.79
C ARG A 92 -4.70 6.02 -14.24
N ALA A 93 -4.69 5.05 -13.34
CA ALA A 93 -4.39 3.66 -13.66
C ALA A 93 -5.49 3.03 -14.53
N ILE A 94 -6.76 3.36 -14.28
CA ILE A 94 -7.91 2.88 -15.06
C ILE A 94 -7.99 3.55 -16.44
N ALA A 95 -7.58 4.81 -16.55
CA ALA A 95 -7.68 5.59 -17.79
C ALA A 95 -6.61 5.25 -18.84
N ARG A 96 -5.70 4.32 -18.55
CA ARG A 96 -4.66 3.84 -19.45
C ARG A 96 -5.05 2.51 -20.09
#